data_AF-A0ABD0P8V7-F1
#
_entry.id   AF-A0ABD0P8V7-F1
#
_cell.length_a   1.000
_cell.length_b   1.000
_cell.length_c   1.000
_cell.angle_alpha   90.00
_cell.angle_beta   90.00
_cell.angle_gamma   90.00
#
_symmetry.space_group_name_H-M   'P 1'
#
loop_
_entity.id
_entity.type
_entity.pdbx_description
1 polymer ?
#
loop_
_entity_poly.entity_id
_entity_poly.type
_entity_poly.pdbx_seq_one_letter_code
_entity_poly.pdbx_strand_id
1 'polypeptide(L)' 'DPDPELLVRWYQAGALQPFFRGHSAKMTKRREPWLFGDDVTSAIRSAVQDRYCLLPYWYTLFHQAHTSGLPPI' A
#
# COMPACT_ATOMS: atom_id res chain seq x y z
N ASP A 1 4.33 -17.23 -6.17
CA ASP A 1 3.33 -16.14 -6.11
C ASP A 1 2.77 -16.09 -4.69
N PRO A 2 2.46 -14.92 -4.11
CA PRO A 2 1.82 -14.87 -2.80
C PRO A 2 0.43 -15.49 -2.87
N ASP A 3 0.02 -16.13 -1.78
CA ASP A 3 -1.39 -16.46 -1.60
C ASP A 3 -2.24 -15.17 -1.45
N PRO A 4 -3.57 -15.24 -1.64
CA PRO A 4 -4.41 -14.05 -1.58
C PRO A 4 -4.40 -13.36 -0.21
N GLU A 5 -4.27 -14.12 0.88
CA GLU A 5 -4.20 -13.56 2.24
C GLU A 5 -2.95 -12.69 2.41
N LEU A 6 -1.78 -13.22 2.05
CA LEU A 6 -0.51 -12.51 2.10
C LEU A 6 -0.53 -11.27 1.21
N LEU A 7 -1.17 -11.33 0.04
CA LEU A 7 -1.34 -10.16 -0.82
C LEU A 7 -2.14 -9.06 -0.09
N VAL A 8 -3.26 -9.41 0.54
CA VAL A 8 -4.05 -8.46 1.36
C VAL A 8 -3.19 -7.86 2.47
N ARG A 9 -2.46 -8.69 3.21
CA ARG A 9 -1.60 -8.22 4.32
C ARG A 9 -0.48 -7.30 3.83
N TRP A 10 0.10 -7.56 2.66
CA TRP A 10 1.08 -6.65 2.06
C TRP A 10 0.50 -5.31 1.65
N TYR A 11 -0.73 -5.26 1.13
CA TYR A 11 -1.40 -3.99 0.85
C TYR A 11 -1.69 -3.21 2.14
N GLN A 12 -2.15 -3.88 3.19
CA GLN A 12 -2.39 -3.27 4.51
C GLN A 12 -1.11 -2.69 5.12
N ALA A 13 -0.01 -3.45 5.09
CA ALA A 13 1.28 -2.97 5.59
C ALA A 13 1.87 -1.86 4.72
N GLY A 14 1.89 -2.04 3.40
CA GLY A 14 2.44 -1.08 2.43
C GLY A 14 1.68 0.24 2.41
N ALA A 15 0.36 0.23 2.63
CA ALA A 15 -0.46 1.43 2.74
C ALA A 15 0.01 2.36 3.87
N LEU A 16 0.67 1.84 4.90
CA LEU A 16 1.21 2.62 6.02
C LEU A 16 2.71 2.92 5.90
N GLN A 17 3.36 2.57 4.78
CA GLN A 17 4.77 2.85 4.54
C GLN A 17 4.98 4.09 3.66
N PRO A 18 6.10 4.81 3.76
CA PRO A 18 6.24 6.10 3.08
C PRO A 18 6.19 5.96 1.55
N PHE A 19 6.79 4.90 1.01
CA PHE A 19 6.71 4.51 -0.40
C PHE A 19 5.83 3.27 -0.59
N PHE A 20 4.79 3.39 -1.40
CA PHE A 20 3.78 2.34 -1.59
C PHE A 20 3.64 1.97 -3.07
N ARG A 21 4.12 0.77 -3.46
CA ARG A 21 4.11 0.28 -4.85
C ARG A 21 3.95 -1.24 -4.93
N GLY A 22 2.95 -1.71 -5.69
CA GLY A 22 2.87 -3.09 -6.14
C GLY A 22 3.83 -3.36 -7.30
N HIS A 23 4.74 -4.33 -7.16
CA HIS A 23 5.69 -4.71 -8.21
C HIS A 23 5.90 -6.23 -8.20
N SER A 24 6.24 -6.86 -9.33
CA SER A 24 6.49 -8.31 -9.42
C SER A 24 7.57 -8.67 -10.45
N ALA A 25 8.19 -9.84 -10.28
CA ALA A 25 9.22 -10.33 -11.21
C ALA A 25 8.61 -10.83 -12.52
N LYS A 26 9.38 -10.81 -13.62
CA LYS A 26 8.92 -11.08 -14.99
C LYS A 26 8.13 -12.39 -15.16
N MET A 27 8.52 -13.44 -14.44
CA MET A 27 7.93 -14.78 -14.57
C MET A 27 6.83 -15.09 -13.53
N THR A 28 6.43 -14.09 -12.73
CA THR A 28 5.36 -14.26 -11.74
C THR A 28 3.99 -14.11 -12.39
N LYS A 29 2.97 -14.73 -11.79
CA LYS A 29 1.59 -14.57 -12.26
C LYS A 29 1.14 -13.12 -12.10
N ARG A 30 0.21 -12.70 -12.96
CA ARG A 30 -0.51 -11.43 -12.82
C ARG A 30 -1.18 -11.37 -11.45
N ARG A 31 -1.08 -10.22 -10.80
CA ARG A 31 -1.55 -10.04 -9.42
C ARG A 31 -2.09 -8.63 -9.17
N GLU A 32 -2.68 -8.04 -10.21
CA GLU A 32 -3.53 -6.88 -10.02
C GLU A 32 -4.62 -7.20 -8.98
N PRO A 33 -4.93 -6.28 -8.04
CA PRO A 33 -5.80 -6.59 -6.90
C PRO A 33 -7.17 -7.18 -7.24
N TRP A 34 -7.72 -6.84 -8.40
CA TRP A 34 -9.04 -7.29 -8.86
C TRP A 34 -9.07 -8.72 -9.42
N LEU A 35 -7.95 -9.44 -9.45
CA LEU A 35 -7.87 -10.80 -9.98
C LEU A 35 -8.23 -11.91 -8.97
N PHE A 36 -8.44 -11.56 -7.69
CA PHE A 36 -8.54 -12.53 -6.59
C PHE A 36 -9.95 -12.66 -5.98
N GLY A 37 -10.98 -12.23 -6.71
CA GLY A 37 -12.37 -12.25 -6.24
C GLY A 37 -12.75 -11.05 -5.37
N ASP A 38 -14.03 -10.94 -5.05
CA ASP A 38 -14.61 -9.73 -4.45
C ASP A 38 -14.11 -9.46 -3.03
N ASP A 39 -13.97 -10.50 -2.20
CA ASP A 39 -13.52 -10.36 -0.80
C ASP A 39 -12.10 -9.77 -0.72
N VAL A 40 -11.16 -10.35 -1.49
CA VAL A 40 -9.76 -9.88 -1.55
C VAL A 40 -9.69 -8.48 -2.15
N THR A 41 -10.45 -8.24 -3.23
CA THR A 41 -10.49 -6.91 -3.87
C THR A 41 -11.03 -5.85 -2.90
N SER A 42 -12.07 -6.18 -2.13
CA SER A 42 -12.66 -5.30 -1.13
C SER A 42 -11.69 -4.98 0.01
N ALA A 43 -10.99 -6.00 0.54
CA ALA A 43 -10.00 -5.81 1.58
C ALA A 43 -8.82 -4.93 1.13
N ILE A 44 -8.30 -5.16 -0.08
CA ILE A 44 -7.24 -4.33 -0.66
C ILE A 44 -7.76 -2.90 -0.93
N ARG A 45 -8.98 -2.76 -1.44
CA ARG A 45 -9.61 -1.45 -1.69
C ARG A 45 -9.70 -0.62 -0.41
N SER A 46 -10.11 -1.22 0.70
CA SER A 46 -10.16 -0.53 2.01
C SER A 46 -8.80 0.03 2.40
N ALA A 47 -7.73 -0.78 2.32
CA ALA A 47 -6.37 -0.33 2.66
C ALA A 47 -5.89 0.83 1.75
N VAL A 48 -6.23 0.78 0.46
CA VAL A 48 -5.92 1.88 -0.47
C VAL A 48 -6.73 3.13 -0.15
N GLN A 49 -8.02 3.00 0.18
CA GLN A 49 -8.85 4.13 0.59
C GLN A 49 -8.33 4.80 1.87
N ASP A 50 -7.93 4.02 2.87
CA ASP A 50 -7.32 4.53 4.10
C ASP A 50 -6.05 5.32 3.81
N ARG A 51 -5.16 4.80 2.94
CA ARG A 51 -3.98 5.53 2.47
C ARG A 51 -4.35 6.86 1.81
N TYR A 52 -5.35 6.86 0.93
CA TYR A 52 -5.78 8.09 0.25
C TYR A 52 -6.39 9.11 1.21
N CYS A 53 -7.15 8.66 2.21
CA CYS A 53 -7.67 9.51 3.28
C CYS A 53 -6.54 10.17 4.08
N LEU A 54 -5.44 9.45 4.31
CA LEU A 54 -4.25 9.93 5.04
C LEU A 54 -3.26 10.74 4.19
N LEU A 55 -3.52 11.00 2.90
CA LEU A 55 -2.57 11.75 2.07
C LEU A 55 -2.16 13.11 2.63
N PRO A 56 -3.07 13.94 3.19
CA PRO A 56 -2.67 15.21 3.82
C PRO A 56 -1.74 15.01 5.02
N TYR A 57 -1.98 13.96 5.81
CA TYR A 57 -1.14 13.60 6.96
C TYR A 57 0.27 13.17 6.50
N TRP A 58 0.35 12.25 5.54
CA TRP A 58 1.61 11.84 4.93
C TRP A 58 2.38 13.03 4.36
N TYR A 59 1.70 13.91 3.61
CA TYR A 59 2.34 15.08 3.02
C TYR A 59 2.92 16.02 4.09
N THR A 60 2.20 16.19 5.21
CA THR A 60 2.69 16.96 6.35
C THR A 60 3.94 16.34 6.97
N LEU A 61 3.95 15.02 7.17
CA LEU A 61 5.14 14.31 7.68
C LEU A 61 6.34 14.44 6.74
N PHE A 62 6.13 14.33 5.42
CA PHE A 62 7.21 14.55 4.45
C PHE A 62 7.70 15.99 4.41
N HIS A 63 6.81 16.97 4.60
CA HIS A 63 7.23 18.37 4.74
C HIS A 63 8.07 18.59 6.00
N GLN A 64 7.67 18.03 7.15
CA GLN A 64 8.48 18.08 8.37
C GLN A 64 9.83 17.38 8.20
N ALA A 65 9.85 16.24 7.52
CA ALA A 65 11.09 15.55 7.20
C ALA A 65 12.03 16.40 6.35
N HIS A 66 11.48 17.12 5.37
CA HIS A 66 12.24 18.04 4.54
C HIS A 66 12.80 19.24 5.31
N THR A 67 12.01 19.85 6.22
CA THR A 67 12.41 21.09 6.90
C THR A 67 13.22 20.88 8.18
N SER A 68 13.05 19.74 8.86
CA SER A 68 13.65 19.46 10.17
C SER A 68 14.54 18.22 10.21
N GLY A 69 14.55 17.40 9.16
CA GLY A 69 15.31 16.15 9.12
C GLY A 69 14.72 15.01 9.96
N LEU A 70 13.52 15.19 10.54
CA LEU A 70 12.82 14.13 11.27
C LEU A 70 12.32 13.05 10.29
N PRO A 71 12.43 11.76 10.62
CA PRO A 71 11.95 10.72 9.72
C PRO A 71 10.40 10.72 9.67
N PRO A 72 9.78 10.42 8.51
CA PRO A 72 8.32 10.37 8.37
C PRO A 72 7.70 9.08 8.93
N ILE A 73 8.53 8.17 9.47
CA ILE A 73 8.20 6.98 10.27
C ILE A 73 9.27 6.83 11.35
#